data_AF-A0A2V9X1C8-F1
#
_entry.id   AF-A0A2V9X1C8-F1
#
_cell.length_a   1.000
_cell.length_b   1.000
_cell.length_c   1.000
_cell.angle_alpha   90.00
_cell.angle_beta   90.00
_cell.angle_gamma   90.00
#
_symmetry.space_group_name_H-M   'P 1'
#
loop_
_entity.id
_entity.type
_entity.pdbx_description
1 polymer ?
#
loop_
_entity_poly.entity_id
_entity_poly.type
_entity_poly.pdbx_seq_one_letter_code
_entity_poly.pdbx_strand_id
1 'polypeptide(L)'
;MHDRVVIHCHSVPRVETCSILTTSPNVVTSAVHDRMPVIIDPDSYEIWLDPGMRDVTTASELLKPYDARPMRCYPISTRINHVANDDEECSAPVELTQSQPSLFL
;
A
#
# COMPACT_ATOMS: atom_id res chain seq x y z
N MET A 1 -57.22 -7.29 18.43
CA MET A 1 -55.83 -7.54 18.87
C MET A 1 -55.04 -8.09 17.69
N HIS A 2 -54.31 -7.24 16.98
CA HIS A 2 -53.20 -7.65 16.13
C HIS A 2 -52.20 -6.49 16.13
N ASP A 3 -51.28 -6.54 17.09
CA ASP A 3 -50.14 -5.63 17.13
C ASP A 3 -49.26 -5.90 15.91
N ARG A 4 -49.18 -4.90 15.03
CA ARG A 4 -48.20 -4.87 13.94
C ARG A 4 -46.84 -4.53 14.53
N VAL A 5 -46.04 -5.55 14.81
CA VAL A 5 -44.62 -5.38 15.14
C VAL A 5 -43.90 -4.94 13.86
N VAL A 6 -43.49 -3.67 13.79
CA VAL A 6 -42.57 -3.17 12.77
C VAL A 6 -41.14 -3.34 13.31
N ILE A 7 -40.43 -4.34 12.79
CA ILE A 7 -39.00 -4.51 13.07
C ILE A 7 -38.26 -3.37 12.35
N HIS A 8 -37.86 -2.34 13.11
CA HIS A 8 -36.92 -1.34 12.62
C HIS A 8 -35.53 -1.96 12.56
N CYS A 9 -35.17 -2.48 11.38
CA CYS A 9 -33.78 -2.79 11.07
C CYS A 9 -33.01 -1.46 11.08
N HIS A 10 -32.17 -1.23 12.08
CA HIS A 10 -31.28 -0.07 12.09
C HIS A 10 -30.38 -0.18 10.86
N SER A 11 -30.47 0.81 9.96
CA SER A 11 -29.59 0.94 8.81
C SER A 11 -28.17 1.23 9.31
N VAL A 12 -27.37 0.19 9.47
CA VAL A 12 -25.93 0.34 9.68
C VAL A 12 -25.35 1.12 8.49
N PRO A 13 -24.60 2.20 8.71
CA PRO A 13 -24.00 2.96 7.63
C PRO A 13 -23.05 2.07 6.83
N ARG A 14 -23.10 2.21 5.50
CA ARG A 14 -22.23 1.46 4.58
C ARG A 14 -20.77 1.87 4.82
N VAL A 15 -19.90 0.88 4.98
CA VAL A 15 -18.44 1.08 5.07
C VAL A 15 -17.85 0.92 3.68
N GLU A 16 -17.06 1.90 3.24
CA GLU A 16 -16.27 1.82 2.02
C GLU A 16 -14.86 1.35 2.37
N THR A 17 -14.37 0.35 1.64
CA THR A 17 -13.05 -0.24 1.85
C THR A 17 -12.33 -0.34 0.53
N CYS A 18 -11.01 -0.25 0.55
CA CYS A 18 -10.16 -0.47 -0.62
C CYS A 18 -9.05 -1.47 -0.29
N SER A 19 -8.37 -1.94 -1.32
CA SER A 19 -7.15 -2.76 -1.20
C SER A 19 -6.09 -2.19 -2.12
N ILE A 20 -4.83 -2.32 -1.72
CA ILE A 20 -3.68 -2.01 -2.55
C ILE A 20 -3.40 -3.21 -3.46
N LEU A 21 -3.19 -2.96 -4.75
CA LEU A 21 -2.73 -3.99 -5.69
C LEU A 21 -1.21 -4.14 -5.57
N THR A 22 -0.74 -5.39 -5.60
CA THR A 22 0.69 -5.72 -5.53
C THR A 22 1.14 -6.48 -6.78
N THR A 23 2.40 -6.32 -7.14
CA THR A 23 3.08 -6.96 -8.27
C THR A 23 4.44 -7.51 -7.81
N SER A 24 5.19 -8.14 -8.72
CA SER A 24 6.56 -8.58 -8.44
C SER A 24 7.48 -7.38 -8.17
N PRO A 25 8.57 -7.56 -7.39
CA PRO A 25 9.46 -6.46 -7.07
C PRO A 25 10.36 -6.12 -8.27
N ASN A 26 10.72 -4.84 -8.37
CA ASN A 26 11.86 -4.41 -9.16
C ASN A 26 13.18 -4.56 -8.36
N VAL A 27 14.32 -4.20 -8.96
CA VAL A 27 15.65 -4.36 -8.33
C VAL A 27 15.82 -3.62 -7.00
N VAL A 28 15.17 -2.45 -6.83
CA VAL A 28 15.24 -1.67 -5.58
C VAL A 28 14.42 -2.36 -4.49
N THR A 29 13.20 -2.79 -4.82
CA THR A 29 12.29 -3.39 -3.84
C THR A 29 12.70 -4.82 -3.49
N SER A 30 13.28 -5.57 -4.43
CA SER A 30 13.73 -6.95 -4.22
C SER A 30 14.84 -7.06 -3.17
N ALA A 31 15.52 -5.96 -2.86
CA ALA A 31 16.51 -5.91 -1.79
C ALA A 31 15.87 -6.00 -0.38
N VAL A 32 14.57 -5.71 -0.24
CA VAL A 32 13.87 -5.64 1.06
C VAL A 32 12.61 -6.49 1.14
N HIS A 33 11.95 -6.82 0.03
CA HIS A 33 10.72 -7.64 0.03
C HIS A 33 10.49 -8.34 -1.33
N ASP A 34 9.77 -9.45 -1.31
CA ASP A 34 9.36 -10.23 -2.48
C ASP A 34 8.11 -9.69 -3.21
N ARG A 35 7.56 -8.55 -2.79
CA ARG A 35 6.37 -7.92 -3.36
C ARG A 35 6.52 -6.41 -3.39
N MET A 36 5.86 -5.79 -4.34
CA MET A 36 5.86 -4.34 -4.53
C MET A 36 4.43 -3.86 -4.77
N PRO A 37 4.01 -2.69 -4.24
CA PRO A 37 2.75 -2.09 -4.67
C PRO A 37 2.80 -1.73 -6.16
N VAL A 38 1.68 -1.82 -6.86
CA VAL A 38 1.57 -1.25 -8.21
C VAL A 38 1.60 0.27 -8.07
N ILE A 39 2.62 0.91 -8.66
CA ILE A 39 2.75 2.37 -8.71
C ILE A 39 2.44 2.79 -10.16
N ILE A 40 1.40 3.61 -10.32
CA ILE A 40 0.96 4.11 -11.63
C ILE A 40 1.82 5.30 -12.01
N ASP A 41 2.26 5.35 -13.27
CA ASP A 41 2.97 6.53 -13.80
C ASP A 41 2.01 7.73 -13.86
N PRO A 42 2.44 8.96 -13.50
CA PRO A 42 1.60 10.14 -13.54
C PRO A 42 0.89 10.36 -14.89
N ASP A 43 1.54 10.03 -16.01
CA ASP A 43 0.95 10.16 -17.35
C ASP A 43 -0.23 9.20 -17.59
N SER A 44 -0.38 8.19 -16.74
CA SER A 44 -1.43 7.16 -16.80
C SER A 44 -2.52 7.32 -15.75
N TYR A 45 -2.54 8.40 -14.96
CA TYR A 45 -3.57 8.61 -13.94
C TYR A 45 -4.98 8.76 -14.53
N GLU A 46 -5.12 9.48 -15.64
CA GLU A 46 -6.43 9.70 -16.28
C GLU A 46 -7.07 8.38 -16.70
N ILE A 47 -6.32 7.49 -17.35
CA ILE A 47 -6.84 6.17 -17.76
C ILE A 47 -7.08 5.25 -16.56
N TRP A 48 -6.29 5.36 -15.49
CA TRP A 48 -6.48 4.58 -14.26
C TRP A 48 -7.73 4.99 -13.47
N LEU A 49 -8.04 6.29 -13.45
CA LEU A 49 -9.15 6.86 -12.67
C LEU A 49 -10.44 7.02 -13.48
N ASP A 50 -10.43 6.77 -14.79
CA ASP A 50 -11.61 6.86 -15.66
C ASP A 50 -12.69 5.82 -15.25
N PRO A 51 -13.87 6.25 -14.74
CA PRO A 51 -14.96 5.35 -14.39
C PRO A 51 -15.55 4.59 -15.60
N GLY A 52 -15.29 5.06 -16.81
CA GLY A 52 -15.70 4.45 -18.07
C GLY A 52 -14.76 3.37 -18.59
N MET A 53 -13.55 3.25 -18.03
CA MET A 53 -12.56 2.28 -18.45
C MET A 53 -13.03 0.85 -18.16
N ARG A 54 -13.07 0.02 -19.21
CA ARG A 54 -13.50 -1.39 -19.14
C ARG A 54 -12.52 -2.35 -19.81
N ASP A 55 -11.41 -1.85 -20.35
CA ASP A 55 -10.44 -2.67 -21.06
C ASP A 55 -9.45 -3.30 -20.07
N VAL A 56 -9.63 -4.61 -19.85
CA VAL A 56 -8.76 -5.42 -19.00
C VAL A 56 -7.33 -5.45 -19.53
N THR A 57 -7.13 -5.33 -20.84
CA THR A 57 -5.80 -5.33 -21.46
C THR A 57 -5.04 -4.07 -21.06
N THR A 58 -5.66 -2.90 -21.25
CA THR A 58 -5.10 -1.62 -20.80
C THR A 58 -4.83 -1.61 -19.31
N ALA A 59 -5.77 -2.12 -18.49
CA ALA A 59 -5.55 -2.22 -17.05
C ALA A 59 -4.32 -3.08 -16.74
N SER A 60 -4.18 -4.25 -17.37
CA SER A 60 -3.05 -5.17 -17.15
C SER A 60 -1.70 -4.55 -17.51
N GLU A 61 -1.64 -3.68 -18.53
CA GLU A 61 -0.42 -2.97 -18.93
C GLU A 61 0.05 -1.94 -17.89
N LEU A 62 -0.86 -1.48 -17.01
CA LEU A 62 -0.57 -0.60 -15.88
C LEU A 62 -0.14 -1.38 -14.63
N LEU A 63 -0.57 -2.64 -14.47
CA LEU A 63 -0.31 -3.48 -13.28
C LEU A 63 1.06 -4.18 -13.31
N LYS A 64 2.12 -3.44 -13.60
CA LYS A 64 3.50 -3.95 -13.71
C LYS A 64 4.43 -3.33 -12.67
N PRO A 65 5.60 -3.96 -12.39
CA PRO A 65 6.60 -3.37 -11.50
C PRO A 65 7.02 -1.98 -12.02
N TYR A 66 7.08 -1.01 -11.11
CA TYR A 66 7.48 0.36 -11.46
C TYR A 66 8.97 0.41 -11.83
N ASP A 67 9.33 1.42 -12.62
CA ASP A 67 10.72 1.66 -12.98
C ASP A 67 11.57 1.93 -11.73
N ALA A 68 12.68 1.22 -11.60
CA ALA A 68 13.59 1.35 -10.48
C ALA A 68 14.43 2.64 -10.52
N ARG A 69 14.65 3.21 -11.71
CA ARG A 69 15.49 4.42 -11.90
C ARG A 69 15.03 5.63 -11.06
N PRO A 70 13.73 5.98 -11.00
CA PRO A 70 13.24 7.05 -10.14
C PRO A 70 13.12 6.69 -8.65
N MET A 71 13.47 5.47 -8.25
CA MET A 71 13.30 4.99 -6.87
C MET A 71 14.61 5.04 -6.08
N ARG A 72 14.48 5.30 -4.77
CA ARG A 72 15.58 5.21 -3.80
C ARG A 72 15.10 4.48 -2.56
N CYS A 73 15.93 3.59 -2.02
CA CYS A 73 15.75 2.96 -0.72
C CYS A 73 16.84 3.44 0.24
N TYR A 74 16.47 3.70 1.49
CA TYR A 74 17.41 4.08 2.55
C TYR A 74 16.90 3.57 3.90
N PRO A 75 17.80 3.24 4.84
CA PRO A 75 17.41 2.78 6.17
C PRO A 75 16.76 3.90 6.99
N ILE A 76 15.77 3.52 7.79
CA ILE A 76 15.05 4.39 8.74
C ILE A 76 15.04 3.74 10.13
N SER A 77 14.69 4.51 11.16
CA SER A 77 14.56 4.02 12.52
C SER A 77 13.42 2.99 12.66
N THR A 78 13.59 2.00 13.54
CA THR A 78 12.52 1.05 13.89
C THR A 78 11.36 1.70 14.65
N ARG A 79 11.44 2.99 15.00
CA ARG A 79 10.32 3.78 15.55
C ARG A 79 9.05 3.68 14.71
N ILE A 80 9.17 3.59 13.38
CA ILE A 80 8.05 3.44 12.44
C ILE A 80 7.15 2.24 12.76
N ASN A 81 7.69 1.20 13.41
CA ASN A 81 6.93 -0.01 13.75
C ASN A 81 5.87 0.24 14.84
N HIS A 82 5.93 1.36 15.56
CA HIS A 82 4.96 1.71 16.58
C HIS A 82 3.98 2.76 16.04
N VAL A 83 2.73 2.33 15.78
CA VAL A 83 1.70 3.11 15.08
C VAL A 83 1.35 4.47 15.73
N ALA A 84 1.64 4.67 17.02
CA ALA A 84 1.42 5.97 17.65
C ALA A 84 2.47 7.04 17.27
N ASN A 85 3.55 6.64 16.61
CA ASN A 85 4.53 7.58 16.04
C ASN A 85 4.04 7.97 14.64
N ASP A 86 3.57 9.21 14.50
CA ASP A 86 3.09 9.79 13.24
C ASP A 86 3.69 11.18 13.06
N ASP A 87 5.01 11.21 12.94
CA ASP A 87 5.83 12.41 12.79
C ASP A 87 6.89 12.22 11.70
N GLU A 88 7.48 13.33 11.26
CA GLU A 88 8.45 13.32 10.15
C GLU A 88 9.68 12.43 10.41
N GLU A 89 10.06 12.24 11.69
CA GLU A 89 11.20 11.41 12.09
C GLU A 89 11.00 9.93 11.71
N CYS A 90 9.75 9.49 11.54
CA CYS A 90 9.44 8.13 11.11
C CYS A 90 9.99 7.78 9.72
N SER A 91 10.22 8.79 8.88
CA SER A 91 10.79 8.64 7.53
C SER A 91 12.21 9.20 7.40
N ALA A 92 12.78 9.74 8.48
CA ALA A 92 14.12 10.32 8.47
C ALA A 92 15.19 9.23 8.24
N PRO A 93 16.16 9.44 7.32
CA PRO A 93 17.26 8.51 7.13
C PRO A 93 18.10 8.35 8.41
N VAL A 94 18.56 7.14 8.68
CA VAL A 94 19.49 6.86 9.79
C VAL A 94 20.77 6.20 9.29
N GLU A 95 21.86 6.38 10.02
CA GLU A 95 23.05 5.55 9.81
C GLU A 95 22.85 4.18 10.45
N LEU A 96 23.10 3.12 9.67
CA LEU A 96 23.15 1.76 10.20
C LEU A 96 24.45 1.58 10.98
N THR A 97 24.40 1.83 12.29
CA THR A 97 25.45 1.33 13.19
C THR A 97 25.28 -0.19 13.31
N GLN A 98 26.38 -0.94 13.20
CA GLN A 98 26.38 -2.40 13.14
C GLN A 98 25.47 -3.00 14.23
N SER A 99 24.38 -3.64 13.82
CA SER A 99 23.49 -4.35 14.74
C SER A 99 24.22 -5.58 15.27
N GLN A 100 24.11 -5.81 16.58
CA GLN A 100 24.73 -6.95 17.25
C GLN A 100 24.35 -8.26 16.53
N PRO A 101 25.28 -9.22 16.39
CA PRO A 101 24.90 -10.55 15.95
C PRO A 101 23.85 -11.10 16.92
N SER A 102 22.70 -11.49 16.37
CA SER A 102 21.65 -12.20 17.10
C SER A 102 22.27 -13.32 17.94
N LEU A 103 22.10 -13.22 19.27
CA LEU A 103 22.53 -14.19 20.27
C LEU A 103 21.59 -15.40 20.38
N PHE A 104 20.80 -15.67 19.35
CA PHE A 104 19.90 -16.83 19.33
C PHE A 104 20.39 -17.86 18.31
N LEU A 105 21.06 -18.87 18.89
CA LEU A 105 21.21 -20.24 18.40
C LEU A 105 19.89 -20.99 18.59
#